data_AF-G5LMG8-F1
#
_entry.id   AF-G5LMG8-F1
#
_cell.length_a   1.000
_cell.length_b   1.000
_cell.length_c   1.000
_cell.angle_alpha   90.00
_cell.angle_beta   90.00
_cell.angle_gamma   90.00
#
_symmetry.space_group_name_H-M   'P 1'
#
loop_
_entity.id
_entity.type
_entity.pdbx_description
1 polymer ?
#
loop_
_entity_poly.entity_id
_entity_poly.type
_entity_poly.pdbx_seq_one_letter_code
_entity_poly.pdbx_strand_id
1 'polypeptide(L)'
;MASILLNANAVDFVVTGCGTGQGALMSLNIHPGVICGYCIDPADAFLFAQINNGNALSLPFAKGFGWGAELNVRFIFEKAFTGRKGEGYPPERKAPQVRNAGILNQVKAAVVKENYLDTLRAIDPELVKTAVSGPRFQQCLFENGQNKEIEAFVREMLG
;
A
#
# COMPACT_ATOMS: atom_id res chain seq x y z
N MET A 1 -1.17 -7.53 6.39
CA MET A 1 -1.03 -8.00 4.99
C MET A 1 -0.21 -7.07 4.13
N ALA A 2 -0.77 -5.94 3.65
CA ALA A 2 -0.09 -5.07 2.66
C ALA A 2 1.32 -4.62 3.08
N SER A 3 1.47 -4.18 4.33
CA SER A 3 2.76 -3.80 4.89
C SER A 3 3.80 -4.93 4.84
N ILE A 4 3.40 -6.17 5.12
CA ILE A 4 4.30 -7.32 5.10
C ILE A 4 4.75 -7.60 3.67
N LEU A 5 3.82 -7.67 2.71
CA LEU A 5 4.16 -7.94 1.31
C LEU A 5 5.05 -6.86 0.70
N LEU A 6 4.76 -5.58 0.97
CA LEU A 6 5.53 -4.45 0.45
C LEU A 6 6.92 -4.37 1.09
N ASN A 7 7.04 -4.46 2.42
CA ASN A 7 8.34 -4.38 3.09
C ASN A 7 9.20 -5.63 2.88
N ALA A 8 8.59 -6.77 2.53
CA ALA A 8 9.31 -7.97 2.09
C ALA A 8 9.76 -7.90 0.62
N ASN A 9 9.38 -6.85 -0.12
CA ASN A 9 9.53 -6.76 -1.57
C ASN A 9 8.94 -7.98 -2.31
N ALA A 10 7.87 -8.57 -1.77
CA ALA A 10 7.15 -9.66 -2.42
C ALA A 10 6.21 -9.13 -3.52
N VAL A 11 5.79 -7.87 -3.40
CA VAL A 11 5.01 -7.13 -4.41
C VAL A 11 5.49 -5.69 -4.46
N ASP A 12 5.35 -5.05 -5.63
CA ASP A 12 5.69 -3.64 -5.80
C ASP A 12 4.51 -2.69 -5.51
N PHE A 13 3.29 -3.22 -5.54
CA PHE A 13 2.07 -2.44 -5.40
C PHE A 13 0.92 -3.24 -4.79
N VAL A 14 0.06 -2.58 -4.01
CA VAL A 14 -1.15 -3.17 -3.44
C VAL A 14 -2.40 -2.41 -3.88
N VAL A 15 -3.38 -3.12 -4.43
CA VAL A 15 -4.75 -2.60 -4.59
C VAL A 15 -5.61 -3.20 -3.47
N THR A 16 -6.31 -2.35 -2.75
CA THR A 16 -7.20 -2.72 -1.65
C THR A 16 -8.43 -1.82 -1.62
N GLY A 17 -9.28 -1.98 -0.61
CA GLY A 17 -10.43 -1.11 -0.39
C GLY A 17 -11.35 -1.67 0.68
N CYS A 18 -12.41 -0.91 0.94
CA CYS A 18 -13.55 -1.33 1.76
C CYS A 18 -14.79 -0.58 1.27
N GLY A 19 -15.91 -0.64 2.00
CA GLY A 19 -17.15 0.01 1.55
C GLY A 19 -16.98 1.49 1.17
N THR A 20 -16.14 2.23 1.91
CA THR A 20 -15.79 3.64 1.61
C THR A 20 -14.32 3.84 1.24
N GLY A 21 -13.51 2.78 1.23
CA GLY A 21 -12.05 2.85 1.10
C GLY A 21 -11.30 3.47 2.31
N GLN A 22 -11.98 4.18 3.21
CA GLN A 22 -11.35 4.95 4.28
C GLN A 22 -10.67 4.07 5.35
N GLY A 23 -11.35 3.00 5.79
CA GLY A 23 -10.79 2.10 6.80
C GLY A 23 -9.48 1.45 6.34
N ALA A 24 -9.46 0.94 5.10
CA ALA A 24 -8.25 0.39 4.50
C ALA A 24 -7.16 1.46 4.30
N LEU A 25 -7.52 2.66 3.84
CA LEU A 25 -6.59 3.78 3.67
C LEU A 25 -5.86 4.13 4.98
N MET A 26 -6.62 4.30 6.08
CA MET A 26 -6.06 4.63 7.39
C MET A 26 -5.20 3.49 7.92
N SER A 27 -5.68 2.24 7.78
CA SER A 27 -4.95 1.05 8.22
C SER A 27 -3.64 0.87 7.47
N LEU A 28 -3.59 1.08 6.15
CA LEU A 28 -2.33 0.94 5.40
C LEU A 28 -1.34 2.05 5.74
N ASN A 29 -1.80 3.29 5.88
CA ASN A 29 -0.91 4.44 6.08
C ASN A 29 -0.28 4.53 7.47
N ILE A 30 -0.69 3.74 8.46
CA ILE A 30 0.03 3.65 9.75
C ILE A 30 1.37 2.91 9.61
N HIS A 31 1.51 2.03 8.61
CA HIS A 31 2.69 1.20 8.48
C HIS A 31 3.85 1.91 7.77
N PRO A 32 5.11 1.76 8.24
CA PRO A 32 6.28 2.19 7.48
C PRO A 32 6.39 1.42 6.16
N GLY A 33 7.00 2.05 5.17
CA GLY A 33 7.15 1.48 3.82
C GLY A 33 5.86 1.41 3.00
N VAL A 34 4.72 1.86 3.54
CA VAL A 34 3.42 1.86 2.84
C VAL A 34 2.92 3.29 2.64
N ILE A 35 2.69 3.66 1.39
CA ILE A 35 2.08 4.94 1.00
C ILE A 35 0.82 4.60 0.20
N CYS A 36 -0.33 4.71 0.86
CA CYS A 36 -1.61 4.33 0.28
C CYS A 36 -2.42 5.58 -0.10
N GLY A 37 -2.78 5.70 -1.37
CA GLY A 37 -3.66 6.75 -1.89
C GLY A 37 -5.12 6.33 -1.82
N TYR A 38 -6.01 7.29 -1.62
CA TYR A 38 -7.44 7.09 -1.84
C TYR A 38 -7.75 7.37 -3.30
N CYS A 39 -8.45 6.46 -3.97
CA CYS A 39 -8.70 6.56 -5.41
C CYS A 39 -10.18 6.31 -5.70
N ILE A 40 -10.86 7.31 -6.26
CA ILE A 40 -12.29 7.24 -6.57
C ILE A 40 -12.50 7.25 -8.08
N ASP A 41 -11.61 7.92 -8.83
CA ASP A 41 -11.69 8.04 -10.28
C ASP A 41 -10.30 7.93 -10.97
N PRO A 42 -10.25 7.91 -12.32
CA PRO A 42 -8.99 7.75 -13.05
C PRO A 42 -8.02 8.94 -12.92
N ALA A 43 -8.52 10.14 -12.65
CA ALA A 43 -7.66 11.31 -12.45
C ALA A 43 -6.93 11.19 -11.11
N ASP A 44 -7.60 10.71 -10.05
CA ASP A 44 -6.96 10.40 -8.77
C ASP A 44 -5.79 9.42 -8.96
N ALA A 45 -6.01 8.34 -9.73
CA ALA A 45 -4.99 7.33 -9.99
C ALA A 45 -3.75 7.92 -10.68
N PHE A 46 -3.96 8.74 -11.70
CA PHE A 46 -2.89 9.44 -12.41
C PHE A 46 -2.15 10.42 -11.49
N LEU A 47 -2.88 11.29 -10.79
CA LEU A 47 -2.29 12.29 -9.90
C LEU A 47 -1.52 11.65 -8.76
N PHE A 48 -2.04 10.58 -8.16
CA PHE A 48 -1.34 9.81 -7.14
C PHE A 48 -0.03 9.23 -7.68
N ALA A 49 -0.05 8.64 -8.87
CA ALA A 49 1.15 8.10 -9.51
C ALA A 49 2.20 9.19 -9.80
N GLN A 50 1.78 10.39 -10.23
CA GLN A 50 2.71 11.47 -10.56
C GLN A 50 3.22 12.26 -9.35
N ILE A 51 2.35 12.59 -8.40
CA ILE A 51 2.63 13.51 -7.30
C ILE A 51 3.16 12.75 -6.08
N ASN A 52 2.50 11.67 -5.70
CA ASN A 52 2.81 10.94 -4.46
C ASN A 52 3.78 9.79 -4.69
N ASN A 53 3.73 9.17 -5.88
CA ASN A 53 4.54 8.01 -6.25
C ASN A 53 4.52 6.90 -5.17
N GLY A 54 3.32 6.65 -4.61
CA GLY A 54 3.13 5.64 -3.58
C GLY A 54 3.05 4.21 -4.14
N ASN A 55 2.79 3.25 -3.26
CA ASN A 55 2.81 1.82 -3.55
C ASN A 55 1.52 1.09 -3.13
N ALA A 56 0.46 1.81 -2.82
CA ALA A 56 -0.85 1.22 -2.62
C ALA A 56 -2.00 2.16 -3.00
N LEU A 57 -3.15 1.60 -3.39
CA LEU A 57 -4.41 2.32 -3.58
C LEU A 57 -5.54 1.66 -2.78
N SER A 58 -6.36 2.49 -2.15
CA SER A 58 -7.60 2.09 -1.48
C SER A 58 -8.81 2.66 -2.22
N LEU A 59 -9.71 1.79 -2.68
CA LEU A 59 -10.89 2.14 -3.45
C LEU A 59 -12.19 1.94 -2.63
N PRO A 60 -13.25 2.73 -2.90
CA PRO A 60 -14.57 2.51 -2.33
C PRO A 60 -15.37 1.46 -3.12
N PHE A 61 -15.59 0.28 -2.54
CA PHE A 61 -16.33 -0.82 -3.19
C PHE A 61 -17.82 -0.89 -2.83
N ALA A 62 -18.37 0.13 -2.16
CA ALA A 62 -19.81 0.24 -1.89
C ALA A 62 -20.34 1.66 -2.08
N LYS A 63 -19.73 2.66 -1.42
CA LYS A 63 -20.13 4.07 -1.54
C LYS A 63 -19.83 4.56 -2.96
N GLY A 64 -20.86 4.90 -3.72
CA GLY A 64 -20.73 5.32 -5.12
C GLY A 64 -20.49 4.16 -6.09
N PHE A 65 -20.56 2.91 -5.61
CA PHE A 65 -20.34 1.71 -6.42
C PHE A 65 -21.67 1.23 -7.02
N GLY A 66 -22.14 1.93 -8.05
CA GLY A 66 -23.39 1.64 -8.77
C GLY A 66 -23.14 1.08 -10.18
N TRP A 67 -24.06 1.39 -11.10
CA TRP A 67 -23.93 1.01 -12.51
C TRP A 67 -22.69 1.63 -13.15
N GLY A 68 -21.87 0.81 -13.81
CA GLY A 68 -20.62 1.23 -14.45
C GLY A 68 -19.43 1.38 -13.49
N ALA A 69 -19.57 1.02 -12.21
CA ALA A 69 -18.47 1.09 -11.26
C ALA A 69 -17.30 0.15 -11.62
N GLU A 70 -17.58 -0.99 -12.25
CA GLU A 70 -16.56 -1.90 -12.79
C GLU A 70 -15.80 -1.31 -13.97
N LEU A 71 -16.44 -0.46 -14.78
CA LEU A 71 -15.76 0.32 -15.84
C LEU A 71 -14.87 1.39 -15.22
N ASN A 72 -15.36 2.09 -14.19
CA ASN A 72 -14.55 3.05 -13.46
C ASN A 72 -13.30 2.40 -12.84
N VAL A 73 -13.44 1.21 -12.23
CA VAL A 73 -12.29 0.44 -11.71
C VAL A 73 -11.29 0.10 -12.83
N ARG A 74 -11.77 -0.30 -14.02
CA ARG A 74 -10.90 -0.52 -15.18
C ARG A 74 -10.12 0.74 -15.55
N PHE A 75 -10.80 1.88 -15.66
CA PHE A 75 -10.17 3.15 -16.02
C PHE A 75 -9.17 3.62 -14.95
N ILE A 76 -9.46 3.38 -13.67
CA ILE A 76 -8.51 3.61 -12.57
C ILE A 76 -7.23 2.80 -12.80
N PHE A 77 -7.32 1.51 -13.11
CA PHE A 77 -6.15 0.67 -13.33
C PHE A 77 -5.36 1.06 -14.59
N GLU A 78 -6.05 1.45 -15.66
CA GLU A 78 -5.40 2.00 -16.86
C GLU A 78 -4.53 3.22 -16.50
N LYS A 79 -4.99 4.09 -15.60
CA LYS A 79 -4.22 5.28 -15.18
C LYS A 79 -3.19 5.00 -14.08
N ALA A 80 -3.46 4.06 -13.18
CA ALA A 80 -2.54 3.69 -12.10
C ALA A 80 -1.28 2.98 -12.61
N PHE A 81 -1.41 2.19 -13.68
CA PHE A 81 -0.36 1.27 -14.11
C PHE A 81 0.19 1.53 -15.52
N THR A 82 -0.16 2.66 -16.15
CA THR A 82 0.40 3.07 -17.44
C THR A 82 1.34 4.27 -17.29
N GLY A 83 2.49 4.19 -17.96
CA GLY A 83 3.45 5.30 -18.05
C GLY A 83 4.44 5.37 -16.89
N ARG A 84 5.18 6.49 -16.80
CA ARG A 84 6.15 6.75 -15.73
C ARG A 84 5.44 7.31 -14.50
N LYS A 85 6.00 7.06 -13.31
CA LYS A 85 5.52 7.56 -12.02
C LYS A 85 6.51 8.58 -11.45
N GLY A 86 6.05 9.47 -10.56
CA GLY A 86 6.91 10.45 -9.89
C GLY A 86 7.43 11.58 -10.79
N GLU A 87 6.78 11.83 -11.93
CA GLU A 87 7.16 12.95 -12.82
C GLU A 87 6.56 14.29 -12.38
N GLY A 88 5.73 14.27 -11.33
CA GLY A 88 5.04 15.45 -10.81
C GLY A 88 3.89 15.92 -11.69
N TYR A 89 2.91 16.57 -11.07
CA TYR A 89 1.84 17.24 -11.78
C TYR A 89 1.38 18.52 -11.04
N PRO A 90 1.33 19.68 -11.70
CA PRO A 90 1.82 19.90 -13.06
C PRO A 90 3.36 19.74 -13.13
N PRO A 91 3.96 19.45 -14.30
CA PRO A 91 5.37 19.04 -14.41
C PRO A 91 6.39 20.00 -13.79
N GLU A 92 6.12 21.30 -13.84
CA GLU A 92 6.94 22.36 -13.22
C GLU A 92 7.00 22.27 -11.69
N ARG A 93 6.12 21.47 -11.07
CA ARG A 93 6.09 21.21 -9.61
C ARG A 93 6.77 19.89 -9.22
N LYS A 94 7.41 19.17 -10.15
CA LYS A 94 8.10 17.89 -9.87
C LYS A 94 9.07 17.97 -8.69
N ALA A 95 10.01 18.92 -8.73
CA ALA A 95 11.08 19.02 -7.73
C ALA A 95 10.56 19.13 -6.28
N PRO A 96 9.65 20.07 -5.94
CA PRO A 96 9.10 20.12 -4.58
C PRO A 96 8.24 18.90 -4.23
N GLN A 97 7.52 18.29 -5.20
CA GLN A 97 6.70 17.11 -4.94
C GLN A 97 7.54 15.87 -4.60
N VAL A 98 8.58 15.59 -5.39
CA VAL A 98 9.53 14.48 -5.12
C VAL A 98 10.23 14.68 -3.77
N ARG A 99 10.66 15.92 -3.46
CA ARG A 99 11.26 16.23 -2.16
C ARG A 99 10.28 15.96 -1.01
N ASN A 100 9.04 16.40 -1.13
CA ASN A 100 8.04 16.23 -0.07
C ASN A 100 7.63 14.76 0.13
N ALA A 101 7.55 13.97 -0.94
CA ALA A 101 7.34 12.52 -0.84
C ALA A 101 8.49 11.84 -0.07
N GLY A 102 9.74 12.25 -0.31
CA GLY A 102 10.90 11.80 0.46
C GLY A 102 10.84 12.19 1.94
N ILE A 103 10.44 13.43 2.24
CA ILE A 103 10.26 13.90 3.63
C ILE A 103 9.18 13.10 4.35
N LEU A 104 8.06 12.78 3.68
CA LEU A 104 7.00 11.96 4.27
C LEU A 104 7.53 10.60 4.74
N ASN A 105 8.40 9.95 3.96
CA ASN A 105 9.02 8.69 4.37
C ASN A 105 9.88 8.84 5.62
N GLN A 106 10.63 9.95 5.73
CA GLN A 106 11.43 10.27 6.92
C GLN A 106 10.55 10.53 8.15
N VAL A 107 9.48 11.31 7.99
CA VAL A 107 8.52 11.57 9.06
C VAL A 107 7.88 10.26 9.54
N LYS A 108 7.47 9.38 8.62
CA LYS A 108 6.90 8.08 8.95
C LYS A 108 7.88 7.21 9.74
N ALA A 109 9.15 7.17 9.33
CA ALA A 109 10.18 6.43 10.05
C ALA A 109 10.42 6.98 11.48
N ALA A 110 10.31 8.30 11.67
CA ALA A 110 10.55 8.94 12.96
C ALA A 110 9.42 8.74 13.99
N VAL A 111 8.20 8.45 13.57
CA VAL A 111 7.02 8.30 14.46
C VAL A 111 6.63 6.85 14.75
N VAL A 112 7.35 5.88 14.16
CA VAL A 112 7.16 4.44 14.39
C VAL A 112 8.41 3.84 15.03
N LYS A 113 8.36 2.57 15.43
CA LYS A 113 9.55 1.89 15.97
C LYS A 113 10.62 1.78 14.89
N GLU A 114 11.88 1.95 15.28
CA GLU A 114 13.04 1.90 14.38
C GLU A 114 13.12 0.58 13.60
N ASN A 115 12.90 -0.55 14.29
CA ASN A 115 12.79 -1.85 13.65
C ASN A 115 11.34 -2.14 13.24
N TYR A 116 11.14 -2.43 11.95
CA TYR A 116 9.84 -2.80 11.39
C TYR A 116 9.22 -4.02 12.09
N LEU A 117 10.00 -5.07 12.35
CA LEU A 117 9.49 -6.29 12.98
C LEU A 117 9.07 -6.05 14.43
N ASP A 118 9.69 -5.11 15.14
CA ASP A 118 9.25 -4.73 16.50
C ASP A 118 7.90 -4.01 16.48
N THR A 119 7.56 -3.34 15.37
CA THR A 119 6.21 -2.83 15.15
C THR A 119 5.21 -3.97 15.02
N LEU A 120 5.54 -5.01 14.24
CA LEU A 120 4.65 -6.17 14.07
C LEU A 120 4.46 -6.95 15.37
N ARG A 121 5.53 -7.17 16.15
CA ARG A 121 5.47 -7.86 17.45
C ARG A 121 4.69 -7.11 18.53
N ALA A 122 4.53 -5.80 18.39
CA ALA A 122 3.75 -4.99 19.32
C ALA A 122 2.25 -4.94 19.00
N ILE A 123 1.84 -5.41 17.82
CA ILE A 123 0.42 -5.57 17.47
C ILE A 123 -0.11 -6.83 18.18
N ASP A 124 -1.42 -6.87 18.46
CA ASP A 124 -2.10 -8.08 18.91
C ASP A 124 -1.68 -9.29 18.04
N PRO A 125 -1.05 -10.32 18.63
CA PRO A 125 -0.51 -11.45 17.87
C PRO A 125 -1.61 -12.23 17.13
N GLU A 126 -2.84 -12.28 17.66
CA GLU A 126 -3.96 -12.95 16.98
C GLU A 126 -4.38 -12.19 15.72
N LEU A 127 -4.31 -10.86 15.75
CA LEU A 127 -4.56 -10.04 14.57
C LEU A 127 -3.49 -10.28 13.50
N VAL A 128 -2.22 -10.32 13.88
CA VAL A 128 -1.10 -10.58 12.94
C VAL A 128 -1.22 -11.98 12.36
N LYS A 129 -1.45 -12.99 13.21
CA LYS A 129 -1.64 -14.40 12.80
C LYS A 129 -2.80 -14.53 11.81
N THR A 130 -3.94 -13.92 12.13
CA THR A 130 -5.11 -13.89 11.23
C THR A 130 -4.77 -13.23 9.90
N ALA A 131 -4.00 -12.14 9.92
CA ALA A 131 -3.60 -11.43 8.71
C ALA A 131 -2.66 -12.24 7.81
N VAL A 132 -1.94 -13.25 8.34
CA VAL A 132 -0.97 -14.05 7.56
C VAL A 132 -1.41 -15.49 7.31
N SER A 133 -2.53 -15.93 7.89
CA SER A 133 -3.02 -17.31 7.78
C SER A 133 -3.59 -17.69 6.42
N GLY A 134 -3.92 -16.71 5.56
CA GLY A 134 -4.50 -16.96 4.25
C GLY A 134 -3.53 -17.70 3.31
N PRO A 135 -3.94 -18.80 2.64
CA PRO A 135 -3.02 -19.59 1.81
C PRO A 135 -2.46 -18.83 0.62
N ARG A 136 -3.26 -17.95 -0.02
CA ARG A 136 -2.80 -17.10 -1.12
C ARG A 136 -1.83 -16.01 -0.68
N PHE A 137 -1.98 -15.51 0.54
CA PHE A 137 -1.03 -14.56 1.14
C PHE A 137 0.32 -15.26 1.35
N GLN A 138 0.29 -16.44 1.96
CA GLN A 138 1.50 -17.24 2.21
C GLN A 138 2.21 -17.60 0.92
N GLN A 139 1.47 -18.06 -0.10
CA GLN A 139 2.04 -18.34 -1.41
C GLN A 139 2.75 -17.11 -2.00
N CYS A 140 2.05 -15.97 -2.05
CA CYS A 140 2.61 -14.73 -2.58
C CYS A 140 3.89 -14.31 -1.83
N LEU A 141 3.88 -14.34 -0.50
CA LEU A 141 5.03 -13.97 0.31
C LEU A 141 6.19 -14.94 0.16
N PHE A 142 5.95 -16.25 0.25
CA PHE A 142 7.04 -17.24 0.28
C PHE A 142 7.65 -17.52 -1.10
N GLU A 143 6.91 -17.30 -2.18
CA GLU A 143 7.45 -17.41 -3.54
C GLU A 143 8.23 -16.17 -3.98
N ASN A 144 7.81 -14.97 -3.54
CA ASN A 144 8.34 -13.70 -4.08
C ASN A 144 9.12 -12.86 -3.05
N GLY A 145 9.04 -13.19 -1.76
CA GLY A 145 9.68 -12.46 -0.68
C GLY A 145 11.21 -12.41 -0.83
N GLN A 146 11.76 -11.21 -0.61
CA GLN A 146 13.19 -10.96 -0.68
C GLN A 146 13.80 -10.66 0.70
N ASN A 147 12.97 -10.38 1.71
CA ASN A 147 13.39 -10.16 3.09
C ASN A 147 13.20 -11.43 3.95
N LYS A 148 14.31 -12.12 4.25
CA LYS A 148 14.30 -13.37 5.01
C LYS A 148 13.91 -13.23 6.48
N GLU A 149 14.12 -12.06 7.08
CA GLU A 149 13.69 -11.81 8.45
C GLU A 149 12.17 -11.69 8.55
N ILE A 150 11.54 -11.03 7.55
CA ILE A 150 10.07 -10.94 7.47
C ILE A 150 9.47 -12.31 7.17
N GLU A 151 10.05 -13.10 6.25
CA GLU A 151 9.61 -14.47 6.01
C GLU A 151 9.69 -15.34 7.27
N ALA A 152 10.80 -15.27 8.00
CA ALA A 152 11.00 -16.02 9.25
C ALA A 152 9.98 -15.62 10.31
N PHE A 153 9.74 -14.31 10.49
CA PHE A 153 8.70 -13.80 11.39
C PHE A 153 7.30 -14.35 11.02
N VAL A 154 6.95 -14.38 9.74
CA VAL A 154 5.64 -14.93 9.33
C VAL A 154 5.54 -16.43 9.59
N ARG A 155 6.63 -17.19 9.40
CA ARG A 155 6.67 -18.62 9.76
C ARG A 155 6.47 -18.83 11.26
N GLU A 156 7.13 -18.03 12.10
CA GLU A 156 6.94 -18.04 13.56
C GLU A 156 5.48 -17.83 13.96
N MET A 157 4.79 -16.87 13.32
CA MET A 157 3.37 -16.59 13.60
C MET A 157 2.42 -17.73 13.21
N LEU A 158 2.82 -18.58 12.26
CA LEU A 158 1.98 -19.68 11.77
C LEU A 158 2.12 -20.96 12.61
N GLY A 159 3.21 -21.10 13.38
CA GLY A 159 3.54 -22.31 14.14
C GLY A 159 4.43 -23.25 13.35
#